data_AF-A0A1U7DW67-F1
#
_entry.id   AF-A0A1U7DW67-F1
#
_cell.length_a   1.000
_cell.length_b   1.000
_cell.length_c   1.000
_cell.angle_alpha   90.00
_cell.angle_beta   90.00
_cell.angle_gamma   90.00
#
_symmetry.space_group_name_H-M   'P 1'
#
loop_
_entity.id
_entity.type
_entity.pdbx_description
1 polymer ?
#
loop_
_entity_poly.entity_id
_entity_poly.type
_entity_poly.pdbx_seq_one_letter_code
_entity_poly.pdbx_strand_id
1 'polypeptide(L)'
;MIAHIHLIGWIIALIMNSNNKTELGSFYIRQMLGLVLLSFLGIIPIIGWILLIVIFVAWVMSLVNALGGKMKPTFLLGDKFQEWFSSL
;
A
#
# COMPACT_ATOMS: atom_id res chain seq x y z
N MET A 1 8.00 -1.50 -4.80
CA MET A 1 9.07 -0.50 -4.63
C MET A 1 8.63 0.87 -5.11
N ILE A 2 8.39 1.09 -6.41
CA ILE A 2 8.01 2.42 -6.94
C ILE A 2 6.72 2.92 -6.28
N ALA A 3 5.72 2.04 -6.10
CA ALA A 3 4.45 2.35 -5.44
C ALA A 3 4.58 2.85 -3.98
N HIS A 4 5.73 2.62 -3.34
CA HIS A 4 6.01 3.01 -1.96
C HIS A 4 6.61 4.42 -1.84
N ILE A 5 7.00 5.06 -2.96
CA ILE A 5 7.61 6.39 -2.96
C ILE A 5 6.51 7.47 -2.91
N HIS A 6 5.88 7.62 -1.74
CA HIS A 6 4.80 8.59 -1.50
C HIS A 6 3.68 8.52 -2.57
N LEU A 7 2.84 9.55 -2.65
CA LEU A 7 1.73 9.59 -3.62
C LEU A 7 2.23 9.61 -5.08
N ILE A 8 3.34 10.30 -5.35
CA ILE A 8 3.90 10.43 -6.70
C ILE A 8 4.36 9.08 -7.23
N GLY A 9 5.12 8.32 -6.44
CA GLY A 9 5.57 6.98 -6.80
C GLY A 9 4.42 5.99 -6.97
N TRP A 10 3.36 6.14 -6.17
CA TRP A 10 2.13 5.36 -6.37
C TRP A 10 1.47 5.64 -7.73
N ILE A 11 1.32 6.92 -8.12
CA ILE A 11 0.78 7.29 -9.43
C ILE A 11 1.66 6.75 -10.57
N ILE A 12 2.99 6.90 -10.46
CA ILE A 12 3.92 6.38 -11.47
C ILE A 12 3.78 4.86 -11.59
N ALA A 13 3.74 4.14 -10.46
CA ALA A 13 3.55 2.70 -10.47
C ALA A 13 2.24 2.29 -11.13
N LEU A 14 1.15 3.03 -10.89
CA LEU A 14 -0.15 2.79 -11.53
C LEU A 14 -0.08 2.95 -13.05
N ILE A 15 0.57 4.00 -13.55
CA ILE A 15 0.73 4.24 -14.99
C ILE A 15 1.62 3.15 -15.62
N MET A 16 2.75 2.83 -14.98
CA MET A 16 3.66 1.78 -15.46
C MET A 16 2.97 0.42 -15.55
N ASN A 17 2.21 0.06 -14.52
CA ASN A 17 1.51 -1.20 -14.46
C ASN A 17 0.29 -1.24 -15.39
N SER A 18 -0.32 -0.10 -15.72
CA SER A 18 -1.40 -0.05 -16.72
C SER A 18 -0.91 -0.38 -18.13
N ASN A 19 0.33 0.02 -18.46
CA ASN A 19 0.94 -0.26 -19.76
C ASN A 19 1.56 -1.67 -19.83
N ASN A 20 2.20 -2.13 -18.75
CA ASN A 20 2.81 -3.45 -18.66
C ASN A 20 2.44 -4.07 -17.31
N LYS A 21 1.31 -4.78 -17.29
CA LYS A 21 0.76 -5.37 -16.06
C LYS A 21 1.67 -6.46 -15.53
N THR A 22 1.99 -6.35 -14.25
CA THR A 22 2.67 -7.40 -13.47
C THR A 22 1.85 -7.73 -12.25
N GLU A 23 1.82 -9.01 -11.84
CA GLU A 23 1.08 -9.42 -10.63
C GLU A 23 1.61 -8.69 -9.40
N LEU A 24 2.93 -8.59 -9.25
CA LEU A 24 3.58 -7.88 -8.16
C LEU A 24 3.29 -6.38 -8.17
N GLY A 25 3.26 -5.76 -9.35
CA GLY A 25 2.90 -4.35 -9.51
C GLY A 25 1.45 -4.09 -9.08
N SER A 26 0.50 -4.83 -9.63
CA SER A 26 -0.92 -4.75 -9.26
C SER A 26 -1.13 -4.99 -7.76
N PHE A 27 -0.48 -6.00 -7.19
CA PHE A 27 -0.56 -6.31 -5.77
C PHE A 27 -0.15 -5.11 -4.90
N TYR A 28 1.02 -4.52 -5.15
CA TYR A 28 1.53 -3.41 -4.35
C TYR A 28 0.86 -2.07 -4.64
N ILE A 29 0.31 -1.86 -5.83
CA ILE A 29 -0.56 -0.71 -6.12
C ILE A 29 -1.79 -0.75 -5.22
N ARG A 30 -2.50 -1.89 -5.16
CA ARG A 30 -3.67 -2.07 -4.30
C ARG A 30 -3.32 -1.96 -2.83
N GLN A 31 -2.25 -2.63 -2.41
CA GLN A 31 -1.78 -2.62 -1.02
C GLN A 31 -1.46 -1.19 -0.55
N MET A 32 -0.72 -0.44 -1.38
CA MET A 32 -0.32 0.92 -1.04
C MET A 32 -1.50 1.90 -1.06
N LEU A 33 -2.46 1.73 -1.97
CA LEU A 33 -3.68 2.54 -1.97
C LEU A 33 -4.43 2.41 -0.64
N GLY A 34 -4.62 1.18 -0.16
CA GLY A 34 -5.25 0.94 1.14
C GLY A 34 -4.51 1.59 2.30
N LEU A 35 -3.18 1.47 2.36
CA LEU A 35 -2.36 2.11 3.40
C LEU A 35 -2.42 3.65 3.35
N VAL A 36 -2.38 4.24 2.15
CA VAL A 36 -2.53 5.69 1.98
C VAL A 36 -3.91 6.15 2.43
N LEU A 37 -4.97 5.43 2.07
CA LEU A 37 -6.33 5.77 2.50
C LEU A 37 -6.49 5.67 4.03
N LEU A 38 -5.92 4.64 4.67
CA LEU A 38 -5.93 4.54 6.13
C LEU A 38 -5.13 5.65 6.80
N SER A 39 -4.07 6.16 6.17
CA SER A 39 -3.24 7.22 6.76
C SER A 39 -4.02 8.52 7.03
N PHE A 40 -5.13 8.76 6.31
CA PHE A 40 -6.01 9.91 6.58
C PHE A 40 -6.68 9.86 7.97
N LEU A 41 -6.78 8.69 8.60
CA LEU A 41 -7.25 8.58 9.99
C LEU A 41 -6.34 9.32 10.99
N GLY A 42 -5.11 9.67 10.59
CA GLY A 42 -4.18 10.49 11.34
C GLY A 42 -4.68 11.90 11.68
N ILE A 43 -5.76 12.38 11.04
CA ILE A 43 -6.41 13.65 11.37
C ILE A 43 -7.06 13.64 12.77
N ILE A 44 -7.44 12.45 13.27
CA ILE A 44 -8.08 12.31 14.58
C ILE A 44 -7.01 12.42 15.68
N PRO A 45 -7.09 13.41 16.59
CA PRO A 45 -6.10 13.56 17.65
C PRO A 45 -6.01 12.31 18.54
N ILE A 46 -4.81 12.01 19.04
CA ILE A 46 -4.50 10.88 19.94
C ILE A 46 -4.69 9.51 19.27
N ILE A 47 -5.92 9.11 18.94
CA ILE A 47 -6.23 7.79 18.34
C ILE A 47 -5.63 7.67 16.94
N GLY A 48 -5.81 8.69 16.10
CA GLY A 48 -5.26 8.70 14.74
C GLY A 48 -3.73 8.64 14.74
N TRP A 49 -3.08 9.29 15.70
CA TRP A 49 -1.62 9.27 15.81
C TRP A 49 -1.09 7.88 16.19
N ILE A 50 -1.77 7.18 17.09
CA ILE A 50 -1.43 5.78 17.42
C ILE A 50 -1.62 4.89 16.18
N LEU A 51 -2.73 5.08 15.44
CA LEU A 51 -2.97 4.35 14.20
C LEU A 51 -1.92 4.64 13.13
N LEU A 52 -1.41 5.86 13.03
CA LEU A 52 -0.33 6.20 12.10
C LEU A 52 0.94 5.39 12.37
N ILE A 53 1.27 5.12 13.64
CA ILE A 53 2.42 4.26 13.98
C ILE A 53 2.19 2.84 13.44
N VAL A 54 0.98 2.29 13.64
CA VAL A 54 0.61 0.95 13.14
C VAL A 54 0.66 0.91 11.60
N ILE A 55 0.13 1.93 10.93
CA ILE A 55 0.14 2.06 9.47
C ILE A 55 1.57 2.19 8.95
N PHE A 56 2.43 2.93 9.65
CA PHE A 56 3.84 3.08 9.29
C PHE A 56 4.57 1.73 9.36
N VAL A 57 4.34 0.93 10.41
CA VAL A 57 4.89 -0.43 10.50
C VAL A 57 4.37 -1.32 9.37
N ALA A 58 3.08 -1.23 9.02
CA ALA A 58 2.51 -1.94 7.88
C ALA A 58 3.17 -1.53 6.56
N TRP A 59 3.41 -0.23 6.37
CA TRP A 59 4.11 0.32 5.20
C TRP A 59 5.54 -0.21 5.08
N VAL A 60 6.31 -0.23 6.17
CA VAL A 60 7.69 -0.78 6.18
C VAL A 60 7.67 -2.27 5.79
N MET A 61 6.77 -3.07 6.36
CA MET A 61 6.67 -4.49 5.98
C MET A 61 6.25 -4.69 4.53
N SER A 62 5.32 -3.88 4.03
CA SER A 62 4.93 -3.86 2.61
C SER A 62 6.14 -3.58 1.72
N LEU A 63 6.95 -2.58 2.08
CA LEU A 63 8.16 -2.23 1.32
C LEU A 63 9.18 -3.36 1.32
N VAL A 64 9.47 -3.96 2.49
CA VAL A 64 10.43 -5.07 2.62
C VAL A 64 10.00 -6.28 1.79
N ASN A 65 8.71 -6.65 1.86
CA ASN A 65 8.19 -7.76 1.04
C ASN A 65 8.26 -7.44 -0.45
N ALA A 66 8.01 -6.18 -0.85
CA ALA A 66 8.09 -5.75 -2.24
C ALA A 66 9.52 -5.82 -2.80
N LEU A 67 10.50 -5.40 -1.99
CA LEU A 67 11.92 -5.50 -2.33
C LEU A 67 12.36 -6.97 -2.46
N GLY A 68 11.79 -7.85 -1.63
CA GLY A 68 12.04 -9.29 -1.70
C GLY A 68 11.26 -10.04 -2.79
N GLY A 69 10.49 -9.34 -3.64
CA GLY A 69 9.70 -9.97 -4.70
C GLY A 69 8.50 -10.79 -4.22
N LYS A 70 8.12 -10.66 -2.94
CA LYS A 70 7.07 -11.48 -2.31
C LYS A 70 5.75 -10.73 -2.34
N MET A 71 4.66 -11.38 -2.74
CA MET A 71 3.31 -10.83 -2.61
C MET A 71 2.73 -11.22 -1.25
N LYS A 72 3.10 -10.46 -0.22
CA LYS A 72 2.59 -10.68 1.14
C LYS A 72 1.74 -9.50 1.60
N PRO A 73 0.48 -9.74 1.99
CA PRO A 73 -0.40 -8.69 2.49
C PRO A 73 0.14 -8.16 3.81
N THR A 74 -0.08 -6.88 4.08
CA THR A 74 0.18 -6.36 5.43
C THR A 74 -0.86 -6.89 6.40
N PHE A 75 -0.50 -6.94 7.68
CA PHE A 75 -1.43 -7.29 8.76
C PHE A 75 -2.66 -6.35 8.80
N LEU A 76 -3.67 -6.75 9.58
CA LEU A 76 -5.00 -6.12 9.72
C LEU A 76 -5.86 -6.23 8.46
N LEU A 77 -5.60 -5.39 7.46
CA LEU A 77 -6.51 -5.16 6.32
C LEU A 77 -5.87 -5.47 4.97
N GLY A 78 -4.67 -6.05 4.92
CA GLY A 78 -3.98 -6.25 3.65
C GLY A 78 -4.74 -7.14 2.67
N ASP A 79 -5.36 -8.22 3.14
CA ASP A 79 -6.22 -9.07 2.30
C ASP A 79 -7.44 -8.31 1.78
N LYS A 80 -8.02 -7.44 2.63
CA LYS A 80 -9.16 -6.60 2.26
C LYS A 80 -8.80 -5.55 1.22
N PHE A 81 -7.58 -5.03 1.21
CA PHE A 81 -7.13 -4.15 0.13
C PHE A 81 -7.08 -4.87 -1.21
N GLN A 82 -6.69 -6.15 -1.23
CA GLN A 82 -6.69 -6.94 -2.47
C GLN A 82 -8.11 -7.18 -2.98
N GLU A 83 -9.07 -7.43 -2.09
CA GLU A 83 -10.50 -7.57 -2.44
C GLU A 83 -11.10 -6.24 -2.93
N TRP A 84 -11.02 -5.17 -2.13
CA TRP A 84 -11.67 -3.88 -2.39
C TRP A 84 -11.13 -3.19 -3.63
N PHE A 85 -9.84 -3.33 -3.90
CA PHE A 85 -9.18 -2.68 -5.01
C PHE A 85 -8.89 -3.64 -6.17
N SER A 86 -9.54 -4.80 -6.23
CA SER A 86 -9.31 -5.87 -7.22
C SER A 86 -9.44 -5.43 -8.68
N SER A 87 -10.11 -4.31 -8.96
CA SER A 87 -10.22 -3.74 -10.31
C SER A 87 -8.97 -2.96 -10.77
N LEU A 88 -8.02 -2.68 -9.87
CA LEU A 88 -6.73 -2.02 -10.14
C LEU A 88 -5.62 -3.03 -10.50
#